data_AF-D0GKC3-F1
#
_entry.id   AF-D0GKC3-F1
#
_cell.length_a   1.000
_cell.length_b   1.000
_cell.length_c   1.000
_cell.angle_alpha   90.00
_cell.angle_beta   90.00
_cell.angle_gamma   90.00
#
_symmetry.space_group_name_H-M   'P 1'
#
loop_
_entity.id
_entity.type
_entity.pdbx_description
1 polymer ?
#
loop_
_entity_poly.entity_id
_entity_poly.type
_entity_poly.pdbx_seq_one_letter_code
_entity_poly.pdbx_strand_id
1 'polypeptide(L)'
;MNNIKRYYNKFKMMNPKNTELKLAVIITVLGFMLFRGISDFNFSWDIVISLCVFVISMTLHEVAHGYVAYRFGDDTAKRAGRLTLNPLKHLDLFGMLLPILLILSGFPFVIGWAKPVPVNFYRLKPNRLGLFCVAIAGIVVNLIIAGISLIALRTLAHSADFFMSDTLLTVFLYMYIINLALAFFNLIPITPLDGGRIVYSMAGEKVRSFYNQIEKYGIIIVFIIVYSGVFRGIFMELLDFFINLTNLGIPVDVI
;
A
#
# COMPACT_ATOMS: atom_id res chain seq x y z
N MET A 1 -32.89 -3.97 3.33
CA MET A 1 -32.98 -5.33 3.90
C MET A 1 -32.63 -6.48 2.93
N ASN A 2 -32.84 -6.34 1.60
CA ASN A 2 -32.61 -7.43 0.63
C ASN A 2 -31.14 -7.82 0.38
N ASN A 3 -30.18 -6.88 0.52
CA ASN A 3 -28.77 -7.17 0.22
C ASN A 3 -28.11 -8.06 1.27
N ILE A 4 -28.35 -7.82 2.56
CA ILE A 4 -27.75 -8.60 3.66
C ILE A 4 -28.17 -10.07 3.59
N LYS A 5 -29.47 -10.32 3.35
CA LYS A 5 -30.02 -11.67 3.18
C LYS A 5 -29.39 -12.40 1.98
N ARG A 6 -29.12 -11.66 0.89
CA ARG A 6 -28.41 -12.17 -0.29
C ARG A 6 -26.97 -12.59 0.03
N TYR A 7 -26.22 -11.79 0.79
CA TYR A 7 -24.86 -12.12 1.20
C TYR A 7 -24.81 -13.30 2.17
N TYR A 8 -25.69 -13.34 3.17
CA TYR A 8 -25.81 -14.47 4.09
C TYR A 8 -26.11 -15.77 3.32
N ASN A 9 -27.10 -15.76 2.42
CA ASN A 9 -27.45 -16.95 1.64
C ASN A 9 -26.30 -17.39 0.73
N LYS A 10 -25.59 -16.46 0.10
CA LYS A 10 -24.40 -16.77 -0.71
C LYS A 10 -23.28 -17.37 0.13
N PHE A 11 -23.00 -16.82 1.31
CA PHE A 11 -22.00 -17.35 2.23
C PHE A 11 -22.37 -18.74 2.75
N LYS A 12 -23.64 -18.96 3.07
CA LYS A 12 -24.20 -20.27 3.47
C LYS A 12 -24.07 -21.32 2.36
N MET A 13 -24.31 -20.95 1.11
CA MET A 13 -24.09 -21.84 -0.05
C MET A 13 -22.61 -22.21 -0.22
N MET A 14 -21.68 -21.27 0.02
CA MET A 14 -20.24 -21.51 -0.09
C MET A 14 -19.65 -22.25 1.13
N ASN A 15 -20.25 -22.11 2.31
CA ASN A 15 -19.81 -22.72 3.56
C ASN A 15 -20.97 -23.39 4.31
N PRO A 16 -21.52 -24.51 3.81
CA PRO A 16 -22.75 -25.10 4.34
C PRO A 16 -22.62 -25.70 5.75
N LYS A 17 -21.41 -26.13 6.15
CA LYS A 17 -21.15 -26.63 7.51
C LYS A 17 -20.80 -25.49 8.46
N ASN A 18 -21.50 -25.44 9.60
CA ASN A 18 -21.28 -24.52 10.70
C ASN A 18 -21.25 -23.04 10.27
N THR A 19 -22.05 -22.67 9.27
CA THR A 19 -22.06 -21.32 8.69
C THR A 19 -22.28 -20.25 9.75
N GLU A 20 -23.23 -20.48 10.67
CA GLU A 20 -23.60 -19.52 11.71
C GLU A 20 -22.50 -19.35 12.73
N LEU A 21 -21.85 -20.44 13.15
CA LEU A 21 -20.69 -20.39 14.04
C LEU A 21 -19.51 -19.66 13.39
N LYS A 22 -19.21 -19.94 12.11
CA LYS A 22 -18.17 -19.25 11.36
C LYS A 22 -18.45 -17.75 11.24
N LEU A 23 -19.69 -17.37 10.94
CA LEU A 23 -20.12 -15.98 10.89
C LEU A 23 -20.02 -15.32 12.26
N ALA A 24 -20.48 -15.98 13.32
CA ALA A 24 -20.39 -15.49 14.68
C ALA A 24 -18.93 -15.22 15.08
N VAL A 25 -18.02 -16.18 14.84
CA VAL A 25 -16.58 -15.99 15.12
C VAL A 25 -16.02 -14.81 14.32
N ILE A 26 -16.30 -14.71 13.02
CA ILE A 26 -15.81 -13.59 12.20
C ILE A 26 -16.34 -12.25 12.73
N ILE A 27 -17.63 -12.16 13.05
CA ILE A 27 -18.26 -10.95 13.57
C ILE A 27 -17.70 -10.60 14.95
N THR A 28 -17.50 -11.57 15.83
CA THR A 28 -16.92 -11.36 17.16
C THR A 28 -15.48 -10.90 17.08
N VAL A 29 -14.65 -11.50 16.21
CA VAL A 29 -13.26 -11.08 16.00
C VAL A 29 -13.21 -9.67 15.44
N LEU A 30 -13.99 -9.37 14.39
CA LEU A 30 -14.06 -8.03 13.81
C LEU A 30 -14.58 -6.99 14.82
N GLY A 31 -15.61 -7.35 15.60
CA GLY A 31 -16.20 -6.51 16.63
C GLY A 31 -15.24 -6.23 17.78
N PHE A 32 -14.47 -7.23 18.22
CA PHE A 32 -13.44 -7.07 19.24
C PHE A 32 -12.27 -6.20 18.74
N MET A 33 -11.81 -6.43 17.50
CA MET A 33 -10.78 -5.58 16.86
C MET A 33 -11.24 -4.13 16.72
N LEU A 34 -12.50 -3.90 16.33
CA LEU A 34 -13.10 -2.57 16.25
C LEU A 34 -13.25 -1.92 17.62
N PHE A 35 -13.72 -2.65 18.63
CA PHE A 35 -13.94 -2.13 19.98
C PHE A 35 -12.62 -1.71 20.63
N ARG A 36 -11.62 -2.61 20.63
CA ARG A 36 -10.28 -2.31 21.11
C ARG A 36 -9.67 -1.14 20.36
N GLY A 37 -9.93 -1.09 19.05
CA GLY A 37 -9.36 -0.06 18.24
C GLY A 37 -9.96 1.33 18.45
N ILE A 38 -11.28 1.40 18.63
CA ILE A 38 -11.98 2.64 18.94
C ILE A 38 -11.65 3.11 20.37
N SER A 39 -11.47 2.18 21.33
CA SER A 39 -11.13 2.55 22.71
C SER A 39 -9.76 3.20 22.84
N ASP A 40 -8.81 2.83 21.98
CA ASP A 40 -7.43 3.31 22.02
C ASP A 40 -7.18 4.45 20.99
N PHE A 41 -8.18 4.80 20.18
CA PHE A 41 -8.04 5.80 19.11
C PHE A 41 -8.06 7.23 19.66
N ASN A 42 -6.94 7.93 19.51
CA ASN A 42 -6.83 9.36 19.74
C ASN A 42 -6.67 10.09 18.40
N PHE A 43 -7.59 11.03 18.12
CA PHE A 43 -7.49 11.87 16.94
C PHE A 43 -6.28 12.82 17.04
N SER A 44 -5.43 12.83 16.03
CA SER A 44 -4.30 13.76 15.89
C SER A 44 -4.27 14.35 14.47
N TRP A 45 -3.79 15.58 14.35
CA TRP A 45 -3.54 16.22 13.04
C TRP A 45 -2.54 15.43 12.19
N ASP A 46 -1.63 14.69 12.84
CA ASP A 46 -0.67 13.81 12.20
C ASP A 46 -1.33 12.66 11.42
N ILE A 47 -2.46 12.14 11.93
CA ILE A 47 -3.25 11.13 11.23
C ILE A 47 -3.85 11.72 9.95
N VAL A 48 -4.31 12.97 10.00
CA VAL A 48 -4.88 13.66 8.83
C VAL A 48 -3.79 13.93 7.79
N ILE A 49 -2.63 14.42 8.22
CA ILE A 49 -1.48 14.70 7.35
C ILE A 49 -0.99 13.41 6.69
N SER A 50 -0.74 12.37 7.49
CA SER A 50 -0.27 11.07 6.98
C SER A 50 -1.26 10.44 6.00
N LEU A 51 -2.57 10.51 6.28
CA LEU A 51 -3.59 9.99 5.37
C LEU A 51 -3.61 10.76 4.03
N CYS A 52 -3.54 12.09 4.06
CA CYS A 52 -3.47 12.92 2.86
C CYS A 52 -2.23 12.58 2.02
N VAL A 53 -1.06 12.50 2.68
CA VAL A 53 0.21 12.10 2.05
C VAL A 53 0.10 10.71 1.43
N PHE A 54 -0.46 9.75 2.16
CA PHE A 54 -0.65 8.38 1.70
C PHE A 54 -1.50 8.33 0.44
N VAL A 55 -2.65 9.00 0.43
CA VAL A 55 -3.57 9.02 -0.71
C VAL A 55 -2.92 9.63 -1.96
N ILE A 56 -2.17 10.72 -1.80
CA ILE A 56 -1.45 11.36 -2.90
C ILE A 56 -0.33 10.44 -3.42
N SER A 57 0.45 9.85 -2.51
CA SER A 57 1.58 8.97 -2.84
C SER A 57 1.10 7.72 -3.58
N MET A 58 0.04 7.07 -3.09
CA MET A 58 -0.60 5.95 -3.78
C MET A 58 -1.16 6.34 -5.16
N THR A 59 -1.74 7.53 -5.28
CA THR A 59 -2.24 8.02 -6.58
C THR A 59 -1.10 8.16 -7.58
N LEU A 60 0.02 8.76 -7.17
CA LEU A 60 1.20 8.92 -8.03
C LEU A 60 1.81 7.57 -8.43
N HIS A 61 1.90 6.64 -7.48
CA HIS A 61 2.33 5.26 -7.70
C HIS A 61 1.50 4.55 -8.78
N GLU A 62 0.18 4.58 -8.65
CA GLU A 62 -0.75 3.95 -9.59
C GLU A 62 -0.74 4.61 -10.98
N VAL A 63 -0.66 5.94 -11.00
CA VAL A 63 -0.52 6.70 -12.27
C VAL A 63 0.80 6.35 -12.96
N ALA A 64 1.87 6.10 -12.21
CA ALA A 64 3.16 5.67 -12.78
C ALA A 64 3.03 4.33 -13.52
N HIS A 65 2.38 3.33 -12.92
CA HIS A 65 2.11 2.05 -13.58
C HIS A 65 1.33 2.26 -14.89
N GLY A 66 0.23 3.01 -14.83
CA GLY A 66 -0.60 3.28 -16.00
C GLY A 66 0.14 4.05 -17.09
N TYR A 67 0.95 5.03 -16.71
CA TYR A 67 1.74 5.83 -17.64
C TYR A 67 2.78 4.98 -18.35
N VAL A 68 3.54 4.16 -17.61
CA VAL A 68 4.53 3.26 -18.21
C VAL A 68 3.84 2.20 -19.08
N ALA A 69 2.71 1.63 -18.64
CA ALA A 69 1.95 0.69 -19.45
C ALA A 69 1.51 1.31 -20.80
N TYR A 70 1.05 2.56 -20.78
CA TYR A 70 0.70 3.30 -21.98
C TYR A 70 1.90 3.51 -22.90
N ARG A 71 3.08 3.82 -22.35
CA ARG A 71 4.33 3.96 -23.13
C ARG A 71 4.77 2.64 -23.77
N PHE A 72 4.43 1.51 -23.17
CA PHE A 72 4.66 0.16 -23.72
C PHE A 72 3.50 -0.39 -24.57
N GLY A 73 2.51 0.45 -24.90
CA GLY A 73 1.43 0.12 -25.84
C GLY A 73 0.10 -0.35 -25.22
N ASP A 74 -0.02 -0.37 -23.90
CA ASP A 74 -1.30 -0.64 -23.23
C ASP A 74 -2.05 0.64 -22.86
N ASP A 75 -3.07 0.98 -23.63
CA ASP A 75 -3.92 2.15 -23.41
C ASP A 75 -5.13 1.87 -22.50
N THR A 76 -5.20 0.72 -21.83
CA THR A 76 -6.34 0.33 -20.98
C THR A 76 -6.60 1.33 -19.85
N ALA A 77 -5.56 1.74 -19.12
CA ALA A 77 -5.64 2.77 -18.09
C ALA A 77 -6.13 4.12 -18.62
N LYS A 78 -5.67 4.51 -19.82
CA LYS A 78 -6.03 5.77 -20.48
C LYS A 78 -7.51 5.78 -20.88
N ARG A 79 -7.98 4.71 -21.54
CA ARG A 79 -9.39 4.56 -21.94
C ARG A 79 -10.32 4.47 -20.73
N ALA A 80 -9.86 3.89 -19.62
CA ALA A 80 -10.59 3.85 -18.35
C ALA A 80 -10.61 5.21 -17.62
N GLY A 81 -9.94 6.24 -18.15
CA GLY A 81 -9.89 7.58 -17.55
C GLY A 81 -9.11 7.63 -16.23
N ARG A 82 -8.21 6.66 -16.00
CA ARG A 82 -7.41 6.54 -14.76
C ARG A 82 -6.00 7.11 -14.86
N LEU A 83 -5.56 7.60 -16.02
CA LEU A 83 -4.32 8.40 -16.12
C LEU A 83 -4.60 9.83 -15.67
N THR A 84 -4.77 10.03 -14.37
CA THR A 84 -5.18 11.30 -13.77
C THR A 84 -4.65 11.41 -12.35
N LEU A 85 -4.23 12.62 -11.98
CA LEU A 85 -3.75 12.91 -10.62
C LEU A 85 -4.88 13.16 -9.62
N ASN A 86 -6.15 13.03 -10.04
CA ASN A 86 -7.29 13.16 -9.15
C ASN A 86 -7.39 11.90 -8.25
N PRO A 87 -7.11 12.00 -6.93
CA PRO A 87 -7.08 10.83 -6.05
C PRO A 87 -8.43 10.13 -5.95
N LEU A 88 -9.53 10.88 -6.08
CA LEU A 88 -10.90 10.33 -5.99
C LEU A 88 -11.18 9.25 -7.04
N LYS A 89 -10.44 9.24 -8.16
CA LYS A 89 -10.58 8.22 -9.21
C LYS A 89 -9.81 6.92 -8.91
N HIS A 90 -8.93 6.95 -7.91
CA HIS A 90 -8.08 5.83 -7.49
C HIS A 90 -8.45 5.30 -6.11
N LEU A 91 -9.28 6.01 -5.35
CA LEU A 91 -9.80 5.53 -4.08
C LEU A 91 -10.90 4.48 -4.27
N ASP A 92 -10.81 3.40 -3.50
CA ASP A 92 -11.91 2.44 -3.31
C ASP A 92 -12.51 2.67 -1.93
N LEU A 93 -13.79 3.07 -1.85
CA LEU A 93 -14.50 3.28 -0.58
C LEU A 93 -14.54 2.02 0.29
N PHE A 94 -14.58 0.82 -0.30
CA PHE A 94 -14.48 -0.44 0.44
C PHE A 94 -13.03 -0.79 0.78
N GLY A 95 -12.10 -0.42 -0.10
CA GLY A 95 -10.66 -0.55 0.15
C GLY A 95 -10.14 0.37 1.25
N MET A 96 -10.84 1.47 1.54
CA MET A 96 -10.56 2.40 2.66
C MET A 96 -11.10 1.92 4.02
N LEU A 97 -12.03 0.96 4.05
CA LEU A 97 -12.52 0.40 5.33
C LEU A 97 -11.43 -0.41 6.07
N LEU A 98 -10.62 -1.19 5.35
CA LEU A 98 -9.55 -1.99 5.94
C LEU A 98 -8.46 -1.12 6.61
N PRO A 99 -7.93 -0.05 5.98
CA PRO A 99 -7.00 0.89 6.59
C PRO A 99 -7.57 1.57 7.83
N ILE A 100 -8.84 1.97 7.77
CA ILE A 100 -9.54 2.56 8.93
C ILE A 100 -9.62 1.53 10.05
N LEU A 101 -9.98 0.27 9.75
CA LEU A 101 -9.96 -0.85 10.70
C LEU A 101 -8.57 -1.11 11.29
N LEU A 102 -7.51 -1.00 10.48
CA LEU A 102 -6.12 -1.22 10.89
C LEU A 102 -5.62 -0.08 11.80
N ILE A 103 -5.87 1.18 11.43
CA ILE A 103 -5.59 2.37 12.24
C ILE A 103 -6.32 2.24 13.58
N LEU A 104 -7.61 1.91 13.54
CA LEU A 104 -8.38 1.67 14.75
C LEU A 104 -7.69 0.56 15.56
N SER A 105 -7.34 -0.59 14.99
CA SER A 105 -6.70 -1.70 15.73
C SER A 105 -5.30 -1.41 16.34
N GLY A 106 -4.77 -0.19 16.25
CA GLY A 106 -3.47 0.20 16.80
C GLY A 106 -2.29 -0.25 15.95
N PHE A 107 -2.51 -0.52 14.65
CA PHE A 107 -1.44 -0.90 13.74
C PHE A 107 -0.67 0.36 13.29
N PRO A 108 0.67 0.39 13.39
CA PRO A 108 1.47 1.60 13.14
C PRO A 108 1.48 2.04 11.66
N PHE A 109 0.96 1.23 10.74
CA PHE A 109 0.99 1.54 9.31
C PHE A 109 -0.38 1.37 8.66
N VAL A 110 -0.76 2.38 7.88
CA VAL A 110 -2.00 2.44 7.11
C VAL A 110 -1.82 1.67 5.80
N ILE A 111 -2.16 0.38 5.77
CA ILE A 111 -2.18 -0.39 4.52
C ILE A 111 -3.50 -0.13 3.79
N GLY A 112 -3.55 0.98 3.06
CA GLY A 112 -4.55 1.35 2.05
C GLY A 112 -4.57 0.44 0.83
N TRP A 113 -5.68 -0.26 0.58
CA TRP A 113 -5.90 -0.84 -0.75
C TRP A 113 -6.54 0.21 -1.66
N ALA A 114 -5.72 0.93 -2.43
CA ALA A 114 -6.21 1.77 -3.53
C ALA A 114 -6.75 0.89 -4.66
N LYS A 115 -7.70 1.41 -5.45
CA LYS A 115 -8.19 0.68 -6.62
C LYS A 115 -7.10 0.69 -7.70
N PRO A 116 -6.46 -0.45 -8.01
CA PRO A 116 -5.30 -0.44 -8.88
C PRO A 116 -5.70 0.00 -10.30
N VAL A 117 -4.78 0.69 -10.98
CA VAL A 117 -4.94 1.09 -12.37
C VAL A 117 -4.95 -0.16 -13.26
N PRO A 118 -5.93 -0.30 -14.18
CA PRO A 118 -6.03 -1.51 -14.98
C PRO A 118 -4.91 -1.53 -16.01
N VAL A 119 -4.04 -2.53 -15.90
CA VAL A 119 -2.98 -2.82 -16.87
C VAL A 119 -3.26 -4.15 -17.55
N ASN A 120 -3.26 -4.14 -18.88
CA ASN A 120 -3.33 -5.34 -19.69
C ASN A 120 -1.92 -5.75 -20.14
N PHE A 121 -1.30 -6.65 -19.37
CA PHE A 121 0.06 -7.13 -19.63
C PHE A 121 0.22 -7.84 -20.98
N TYR A 122 -0.84 -8.37 -21.58
CA TYR A 122 -0.79 -9.01 -22.91
C TYR A 122 -0.55 -8.00 -24.05
N ARG A 123 -0.81 -6.71 -23.82
CA ARG A 123 -0.65 -5.65 -24.82
C ARG A 123 0.74 -5.01 -24.82
N LEU A 124 1.56 -5.28 -23.80
CA LEU A 124 2.86 -4.65 -23.63
C LEU A 124 3.86 -5.14 -24.68
N LYS A 125 4.61 -4.21 -25.27
CA LYS A 125 5.62 -4.48 -26.30
C LYS A 125 6.93 -3.72 -26.02
N PRO A 126 8.08 -4.40 -25.88
CA PRO A 126 8.25 -5.86 -25.70
C PRO A 126 7.62 -6.36 -24.39
N ASN A 127 7.01 -7.55 -24.38
CA ASN A 127 6.19 -8.01 -23.25
C ASN A 127 6.97 -8.11 -21.92
N ARG A 128 8.11 -8.80 -21.89
CA ARG A 128 8.90 -8.98 -20.64
C ARG A 128 9.44 -7.65 -20.11
N LEU A 129 10.02 -6.84 -20.98
CA LEU A 129 10.56 -5.53 -20.60
C LEU A 129 9.44 -4.59 -20.13
N GLY A 130 8.32 -4.56 -20.85
CA GLY A 130 7.15 -3.78 -20.46
C GLY A 130 6.60 -4.19 -19.11
N LEU A 131 6.47 -5.50 -18.85
CA LEU A 131 6.04 -6.01 -17.55
C LEU A 131 6.99 -5.57 -16.42
N PHE A 132 8.31 -5.72 -16.63
CA PHE A 132 9.32 -5.27 -15.67
C PHE A 132 9.23 -3.76 -15.40
N CYS A 133 9.22 -2.95 -16.47
CA CYS A 133 9.18 -1.49 -16.37
C CYS A 133 7.88 -1.01 -15.71
N VAL A 134 6.74 -1.64 -16.03
CA VAL A 134 5.48 -1.32 -15.34
C VAL A 134 5.59 -1.68 -13.87
N ALA A 135 6.04 -2.87 -13.51
CA ALA A 135 6.14 -3.30 -12.11
C ALA A 135 7.03 -2.37 -11.28
N ILE A 136 8.18 -1.93 -11.82
CA ILE A 136 9.08 -1.05 -11.07
C ILE A 136 8.64 0.42 -11.05
N ALA A 137 7.70 0.84 -11.91
CA ALA A 137 7.33 2.24 -12.09
C ALA A 137 6.82 2.90 -10.80
N GLY A 138 5.88 2.26 -10.11
CA GLY A 138 5.33 2.75 -8.85
C GLY A 138 6.40 2.82 -7.74
N ILE A 139 7.24 1.79 -7.63
CA ILE A 139 8.34 1.74 -6.66
C ILE A 139 9.31 2.91 -6.90
N VAL A 140 9.70 3.16 -8.16
CA VAL A 140 10.62 4.24 -8.51
C VAL A 140 10.03 5.60 -8.19
N VAL A 141 8.76 5.85 -8.49
CA VAL A 141 8.10 7.12 -8.14
C VAL A 141 8.10 7.36 -6.64
N ASN A 142 7.80 6.33 -5.83
CA ASN A 142 7.85 6.47 -4.39
C ASN A 142 9.27 6.73 -3.88
N LEU A 143 10.28 6.02 -4.39
CA LEU A 143 11.67 6.29 -4.02
C LEU A 143 12.13 7.69 -4.42
N ILE A 144 11.67 8.23 -5.56
CA ILE A 144 11.93 9.62 -5.96
C ILE A 144 11.29 10.59 -4.97
N ILE A 145 10.04 10.38 -4.58
CA ILE A 145 9.34 11.24 -3.61
C ILE A 145 10.05 11.20 -2.25
N ALA A 146 10.47 10.01 -1.80
CA ALA A 146 11.27 9.86 -0.59
C ALA A 146 12.60 10.60 -0.70
N GLY A 147 13.33 10.47 -1.81
CA GLY A 147 14.59 11.19 -2.05
C GLY A 147 14.42 12.71 -2.00
N ILE A 148 13.38 13.25 -2.65
CA ILE A 148 13.06 14.68 -2.62
C ILE A 148 12.74 15.12 -1.18
N SER A 149 11.94 14.32 -0.46
CA SER A 149 11.56 14.62 0.93
C SER A 149 12.78 14.62 1.87
N LEU A 150 13.72 13.69 1.69
CA LEU A 150 14.97 13.64 2.45
C LEU A 150 15.83 14.89 2.24
N ILE A 151 15.96 15.33 0.98
CA ILE A 151 16.70 16.56 0.66
C ILE A 151 16.01 17.75 1.34
N ALA A 152 14.68 17.87 1.22
CA ALA A 152 13.91 18.93 1.84
C ALA A 152 14.08 18.93 3.37
N LEU A 153 13.93 17.78 4.04
CA LEU A 153 14.13 17.62 5.48
C LEU A 153 15.51 18.09 5.92
N ARG A 154 16.57 17.69 5.22
CA ARG A 154 17.94 18.10 5.54
C ARG A 154 18.14 19.61 5.35
N THR A 155 17.63 20.17 4.26
CA THR A 155 17.79 21.62 4.00
C THR A 155 17.00 22.47 4.99
N LEU A 156 15.77 22.06 5.32
CA LEU A 156 14.88 22.79 6.21
C LEU A 156 15.31 22.72 7.67
N ALA A 157 15.87 21.58 8.11
CA ALA A 157 16.38 21.43 9.46
C ALA A 157 17.67 22.24 9.73
N HIS A 158 18.45 22.54 8.68
CA HIS A 158 19.69 23.32 8.80
C HIS A 158 19.50 24.81 8.47
N SER A 159 18.37 25.21 7.87
CA SER A 159 18.06 26.62 7.68
C SER A 159 17.67 27.25 9.01
N ALA A 160 18.44 28.24 9.46
CA ALA A 160 18.23 28.97 10.72
C ALA A 160 16.98 29.87 10.74
N ASP A 161 16.20 29.90 9.66
CA ASP A 161 14.94 30.61 9.59
C ASP A 161 13.84 29.84 10.35
N PHE A 162 13.78 30.16 11.63
CA PHE A 162 12.90 29.66 12.70
C PHE A 162 11.38 29.80 12.44
N PHE A 163 10.97 30.20 11.22
CA PHE A 163 9.58 30.45 10.84
C PHE A 163 8.98 29.40 9.90
N MET A 164 9.72 28.35 9.54
CA MET A 164 9.12 27.21 8.87
C MET A 164 8.32 26.38 9.88
N SER A 165 6.98 26.43 9.79
CA SER A 165 6.07 25.76 10.73
C SER A 165 6.43 24.29 10.94
N ASP A 166 6.42 23.80 12.19
CA ASP A 166 6.56 22.38 12.55
C ASP A 166 5.73 21.45 11.66
N THR A 167 4.58 21.94 11.19
CA THR A 167 3.70 21.28 10.23
C THR A 167 4.38 20.91 8.91
N LEU A 168 5.23 21.77 8.35
CA LEU A 168 5.90 21.51 7.07
C LEU A 168 6.95 20.41 7.22
N LEU A 169 7.72 20.45 8.31
CA LEU A 169 8.68 19.39 8.65
C LEU A 169 7.95 18.05 8.81
N THR A 170 6.82 18.07 9.51
CA THR A 170 5.94 16.91 9.72
C THR A 170 5.41 16.34 8.40
N VAL A 171 4.97 17.19 7.47
CA VAL A 171 4.52 16.78 6.13
C VAL A 171 5.65 16.07 5.37
N PHE A 172 6.84 16.66 5.31
CA PHE A 172 7.97 16.04 4.62
C PHE A 172 8.45 14.75 5.29
N LEU A 173 8.36 14.67 6.63
CA LEU A 173 8.66 13.47 7.38
C LEU A 173 7.71 12.33 7.01
N TYR A 174 6.40 12.59 7.00
CA TYR A 174 5.42 11.62 6.54
C TYR A 174 5.57 11.28 5.06
N MET A 175 5.86 12.25 4.18
CA MET A 175 6.16 11.97 2.78
C MET A 175 7.35 11.03 2.63
N TYR A 176 8.42 11.24 3.41
CA TYR A 176 9.59 10.39 3.41
C TYR A 176 9.26 8.96 3.84
N ILE A 177 8.69 8.81 5.04
CA ILE A 177 8.42 7.50 5.65
C ILE A 177 7.39 6.72 4.84
N ILE A 178 6.28 7.34 4.46
CA ILE A 178 5.20 6.65 3.75
C ILE A 178 5.66 6.19 2.37
N ASN A 179 6.45 6.99 1.64
CA ASN A 179 6.92 6.58 0.32
C ASN A 179 7.98 5.47 0.40
N LEU A 180 8.86 5.49 1.40
CA LEU A 180 9.75 4.36 1.67
C LEU A 180 8.97 3.10 2.04
N ALA A 181 7.98 3.23 2.91
CA ALA A 181 7.10 2.15 3.32
C ALA A 181 6.42 1.51 2.11
N LEU A 182 5.79 2.32 1.25
CA LEU A 182 5.13 1.87 0.03
C LEU A 182 6.12 1.23 -0.95
N ALA A 183 7.34 1.75 -1.09
CA ALA A 183 8.36 1.19 -1.96
C ALA A 183 8.84 -0.18 -1.47
N PHE A 184 9.18 -0.32 -0.18
CA PHE A 184 9.65 -1.59 0.40
C PHE A 184 8.56 -2.64 0.45
N PHE A 185 7.34 -2.25 0.79
CA PHE A 185 6.20 -3.15 0.75
C PHE A 185 5.96 -3.68 -0.66
N ASN A 186 5.99 -2.82 -1.68
CA ASN A 186 5.85 -3.26 -3.07
C ASN A 186 7.08 -3.99 -3.62
N LEU A 187 8.22 -3.98 -2.94
CA LEU A 187 9.39 -4.80 -3.32
C LEU A 187 9.31 -6.26 -2.84
N ILE A 188 8.35 -6.61 -1.98
CA ILE A 188 8.15 -7.98 -1.52
C ILE A 188 7.92 -8.90 -2.75
N PRO A 189 8.70 -9.98 -2.92
CA PRO A 189 8.69 -10.82 -4.13
C PRO A 189 7.52 -11.80 -4.15
N ILE A 190 6.29 -11.29 -4.02
CA ILE A 190 5.06 -12.08 -3.94
C ILE A 190 3.96 -11.37 -4.71
N THR A 191 3.33 -12.05 -5.67
CA THR A 191 2.12 -11.51 -6.31
C THR A 191 0.98 -11.46 -5.30
N PRO A 192 0.13 -10.41 -5.28
CA PRO A 192 -0.07 -9.41 -6.34
C PRO A 192 0.86 -8.19 -6.29
N LEU A 193 1.79 -8.10 -5.35
CA LEU A 193 2.71 -6.96 -5.21
C LEU A 193 3.68 -6.86 -6.39
N ASP A 194 4.20 -5.65 -6.62
CA ASP A 194 5.06 -5.36 -7.77
C ASP A 194 6.35 -6.17 -7.79
N GLY A 195 6.97 -6.39 -6.63
CA GLY A 195 8.20 -7.18 -6.48
C GLY A 195 8.01 -8.60 -7.01
N GLY A 196 6.84 -9.18 -6.77
CA GLY A 196 6.48 -10.46 -7.37
C GLY A 196 6.41 -10.41 -8.90
N ARG A 197 5.90 -9.32 -9.48
CA ARG A 197 5.86 -9.11 -10.93
C ARG A 197 7.23 -8.83 -11.53
N ILE A 198 8.12 -8.15 -10.79
CA ILE A 198 9.52 -7.97 -11.15
C ILE A 198 10.18 -9.34 -11.30
N VAL A 199 10.09 -10.18 -10.26
CA VAL A 199 10.64 -11.55 -10.31
C VAL A 199 10.01 -12.34 -11.45
N TYR A 200 8.68 -12.28 -11.61
CA TYR A 200 7.96 -12.96 -12.69
C TYR A 200 8.45 -12.56 -14.08
N SER A 201 8.76 -11.28 -14.31
CA SER A 201 9.18 -10.74 -15.61
C SER A 201 10.57 -11.23 -16.04
N MET A 202 11.46 -11.45 -15.06
CA MET A 202 12.83 -11.91 -15.27
C MET A 202 12.98 -13.43 -15.17
N ALA A 203 11.96 -14.11 -14.61
CA ALA A 203 11.97 -15.52 -14.31
C ALA A 203 11.86 -16.44 -15.55
N GLY A 204 12.47 -17.62 -15.45
CA GLY A 204 12.23 -18.75 -16.35
C GLY A 204 10.86 -19.41 -16.15
N GLU A 205 10.52 -20.37 -17.01
CA GLU A 205 9.19 -21.00 -17.03
C GLU A 205 8.80 -21.69 -15.71
N LYS A 206 9.76 -22.36 -15.05
CA LYS A 206 9.52 -23.04 -13.77
C LYS A 206 9.04 -22.09 -12.68
N VAL A 207 9.73 -20.95 -12.53
CA VAL A 207 9.39 -19.93 -11.53
C VAL A 207 8.08 -19.25 -11.91
N ARG A 208 7.83 -18.95 -13.18
CA ARG A 208 6.56 -18.38 -13.64
C ARG A 208 5.37 -19.32 -13.38
N SER A 209 5.55 -20.62 -13.60
CA SER A 209 4.53 -21.64 -13.29
C SER A 209 4.20 -21.66 -11.80
N PHE A 210 5.23 -21.60 -10.94
CA PHE A 210 5.03 -21.47 -9.49
C PHE A 210 4.27 -20.20 -9.12
N TYR A 211 4.67 -19.05 -9.66
CA TYR A 211 3.98 -17.77 -9.43
C TYR A 211 2.51 -17.80 -9.86
N ASN A 212 2.20 -18.37 -11.02
CA ASN A 212 0.81 -18.56 -11.48
C ASN A 212 -0.01 -19.41 -10.50
N GLN A 213 0.61 -20.41 -9.84
CA GLN A 213 -0.08 -21.26 -8.86
C GLN A 213 -0.36 -20.55 -7.54
N ILE A 214 0.55 -19.68 -7.09
CA ILE A 214 0.41 -18.95 -5.82
C ILE A 214 -0.39 -17.65 -5.96
N GLU A 215 -0.55 -17.11 -7.16
CA GLU A 215 -1.23 -15.83 -7.40
C GLU A 215 -2.63 -15.77 -6.78
N LYS A 216 -3.39 -16.88 -6.85
CA LYS A 216 -4.73 -17.01 -6.22
C LYS A 216 -4.72 -16.90 -4.69
N TYR A 217 -3.60 -17.17 -4.05
CA TYR A 217 -3.40 -17.05 -2.60
C TYR A 217 -2.60 -15.81 -2.23
N GLY A 218 -2.18 -15.01 -3.21
CA GLY A 218 -1.26 -13.90 -3.03
C GLY A 218 -1.67 -12.93 -1.92
N ILE A 219 -2.94 -12.52 -1.92
CA ILE A 219 -3.50 -11.64 -0.89
C ILE A 219 -3.38 -12.27 0.50
N ILE A 220 -3.71 -13.56 0.64
CA ILE A 220 -3.64 -14.29 1.91
C ILE A 220 -2.19 -14.39 2.39
N ILE A 221 -1.25 -14.68 1.47
CA ILE A 221 0.18 -14.77 1.79
C ILE A 221 0.70 -13.42 2.29
N VAL A 222 0.33 -12.32 1.61
CA VAL A 222 0.68 -10.95 2.05
C VAL A 222 0.14 -10.68 3.45
N PHE A 223 -1.12 -11.02 3.74
CA PHE A 223 -1.68 -10.88 5.09
C PHE A 223 -0.89 -11.70 6.12
N ILE A 224 -0.59 -12.97 5.85
CA ILE A 224 0.17 -13.81 6.78
C ILE A 224 1.54 -13.18 7.06
N ILE A 225 2.25 -12.71 6.04
CA ILE A 225 3.58 -12.11 6.20
C ILE A 225 3.53 -10.86 7.06
N VAL A 226 2.59 -9.96 6.79
CA VAL A 226 2.42 -8.71 7.55
C VAL A 226 2.08 -9.00 9.01
N TYR A 227 1.18 -9.95 9.26
CA TYR A 227 0.73 -10.30 10.61
C TYR A 227 1.67 -11.23 11.37
N SER A 228 2.57 -11.95 10.68
CA SER A 228 3.55 -12.84 11.31
C SER A 228 4.56 -12.12 12.21
N GLY A 229 4.69 -10.78 12.08
CA GLY A 229 5.68 -9.98 12.79
C GLY A 229 7.10 -10.07 12.21
N VAL A 230 7.42 -11.10 11.41
CA VAL A 230 8.73 -11.23 10.75
C VAL A 230 9.00 -10.04 9.83
N PHE A 231 8.00 -9.65 9.04
CA PHE A 231 8.11 -8.48 8.17
C PHE A 231 8.28 -7.20 8.99
N ARG A 232 7.58 -7.08 10.12
CA ARG A 232 7.67 -5.90 10.98
C ARG A 232 9.10 -5.67 11.46
N GLY A 233 9.82 -6.70 11.94
CA GLY A 233 11.20 -6.53 12.42
C GLY A 233 12.13 -5.98 11.33
N ILE A 234 12.17 -6.64 10.17
CA ILE A 234 13.00 -6.23 9.03
C ILE A 234 12.60 -4.84 8.53
N PHE A 235 11.30 -4.57 8.49
CA PHE A 235 10.77 -3.30 8.02
C PHE A 235 11.14 -2.14 8.96
N MET A 236 11.06 -2.33 10.27
CA MET A 236 11.50 -1.32 11.23
C MET A 236 13.00 -1.09 11.14
N GLU A 237 13.83 -2.14 11.06
CA GLU A 237 15.29 -1.99 10.88
C GLU A 237 15.66 -1.20 9.61
N LEU A 238 14.94 -1.45 8.51
CA LEU A 238 15.10 -0.67 7.29
C LEU A 238 14.68 0.79 7.50
N LEU A 239 13.51 1.03 8.11
CA LEU A 239 13.05 2.38 8.40
C LEU A 239 14.04 3.13 9.31
N ASP A 240 14.55 2.49 10.36
CA ASP A 240 15.58 3.03 11.26
C ASP A 240 16.81 3.48 10.48
N PHE A 241 17.32 2.62 9.59
CA PHE A 241 18.45 2.97 8.73
C PHE A 241 18.17 4.22 7.89
N PHE A 242 17.00 4.31 7.27
CA PHE A 242 16.63 5.45 6.43
C PHE A 242 16.28 6.71 7.23
N ILE A 243 15.66 6.59 8.40
CA ILE A 243 15.39 7.72 9.28
C ILE A 243 16.70 8.29 9.81
N ASN A 244 17.68 7.44 10.15
CA ASN A 244 19.01 7.89 10.53
C ASN A 244 19.70 8.69 9.41
N LEU A 245 19.42 8.41 8.13
CA LEU A 245 19.90 9.23 7.02
C LEU A 245 19.33 10.66 7.04
N THR A 246 18.23 10.95 7.75
CA THR A 246 17.74 12.32 7.88
C THR A 246 18.66 13.19 8.75
N ASN A 247 19.49 12.58 9.63
CA ASN A 247 20.27 13.23 10.69
C ASN A 247 19.42 14.07 11.66
N LEU A 248 18.12 13.83 11.76
CA LEU A 248 17.22 14.58 12.64
C LEU A 248 17.16 14.03 14.07
N GLY A 249 17.78 12.87 14.33
CA GLY A 249 17.74 12.21 15.65
C GLY A 249 16.32 11.76 16.07
N ILE A 250 15.40 11.61 15.12
CA ILE A 250 14.03 11.17 15.36
C ILE A 250 14.06 9.66 15.64
N PRO A 251 13.68 9.21 16.84
CA PRO A 251 13.67 7.79 17.16
C PRO A 251 12.40 7.15 16.56
N VAL A 252 12.56 5.94 16.00
CA VAL A 252 11.53 5.31 15.14
C VAL A 252 10.36 4.72 15.93
N ASP A 253 10.54 4.52 17.22
CA ASP A 253 9.50 4.14 18.17
C ASP A 253 8.42 5.22 18.37
N VAL A 254 8.65 6.44 17.88
CA VAL A 254 7.70 7.57 17.93
C VAL A 254 6.82 7.66 16.66
N ILE A 255 7.11 6.87 15.63
CA ILE A 255 6.40 6.83 14.34
C ILE A 255 5.49 5.59 14.26
#